data_AF-Q2JE97-F1
#
_entry.id   AF-Q2JE97-F1
#
_cell.length_a   1.000
_cell.length_b   1.000
_cell.length_c   1.000
_cell.angle_alpha   90.00
_cell.angle_beta   90.00
_cell.angle_gamma   90.00
#
_symmetry.space_group_name_H-M   'P 1'
#
loop_
_entity.id
_entity.type
_entity.pdbx_description
1 polymer ?
#
loop_
_entity_poly.entity_id
_entity_poly.type
_entity_poly.pdbx_seq_one_letter_code
_entity_poly.pdbx_strand_id
1 'polypeptide(L)'
;MVPTGGHQRRCRPVRIYVEFRNHYSFLADSPEVRRLLNSSSLISEQLVQQLHANGVDPLELPQFSVVRPGDLKLHADERVYSVSPLELRLAQQTGQLARGPAVDAARHLADLVPARIGQVLNTAGLADLQPRLESYFGPAFLADQAVFTLADICTHVGIECFAEGRVTLETLLLAPLFRPAGAGTVALVHTVFQEYFAARYLRTAAGREAAGSNAEPILTEQVREFLVHLGAETIPAPPRTLPAATYLVGPSHRLLLRKIEKPVLFDEFPVTVGQYKAFLAAVAEQGCAQWDHPDTPPGHSHEPWQERLRNPEYFTDPVYDNYPANCVNWWSAYAFARFEGKRLPTCVEWEAAARGTDGRLFPWGDGVDLAAVNCADAWSGRPLVTYEVWKQEIDGGRLRDCAPTPVTDHAANLSPFGVHGMSGNVWEWTETVFDGINSAVICGGSYDNPYRAVQTSSKALYLRRGSSNAVGFRCVREVA
;
A
#
# COMPACT_ATOMS: atom_id res chain seq x y z
N MET A 1 -40.29 44.38 -13.66
CA MET A 1 -40.12 43.54 -14.87
C MET A 1 -38.64 43.27 -15.04
N VAL A 2 -38.21 42.06 -14.68
CA VAL A 2 -36.82 41.58 -14.80
C VAL A 2 -36.78 40.66 -16.03
N PRO A 3 -35.84 40.81 -16.97
CA PRO A 3 -35.66 39.83 -18.03
C PRO A 3 -34.85 38.64 -17.50
N THR A 4 -35.35 37.47 -17.83
CA THR A 4 -34.78 36.14 -17.63
C THR A 4 -33.67 35.85 -18.64
N GLY A 5 -32.57 35.27 -18.19
CA GLY A 5 -31.48 34.78 -19.04
C GLY A 5 -30.81 33.58 -18.38
N GLY A 6 -31.34 32.38 -18.64
CA GLY A 6 -30.77 31.13 -18.16
C GLY A 6 -29.52 30.75 -18.96
N HIS A 7 -28.43 30.42 -18.26
CA HIS A 7 -27.29 29.70 -18.82
C HIS A 7 -27.09 28.41 -18.02
N GLN A 8 -27.53 27.30 -18.63
CA GLN A 8 -27.14 25.95 -18.23
C GLN A 8 -25.63 25.81 -18.41
N ARG A 9 -24.86 25.77 -17.31
CA ARG A 9 -23.46 25.34 -17.35
C ARG A 9 -23.42 23.81 -17.20
N ARG A 10 -23.15 23.12 -18.30
CA ARG A 10 -22.72 21.71 -18.31
C ARG A 10 -21.41 21.58 -17.52
N CYS A 11 -21.44 21.00 -16.33
CA CYS A 11 -20.24 20.63 -15.59
C CYS A 11 -19.57 19.44 -16.30
N ARG A 12 -18.40 19.68 -16.90
CA ARG A 12 -17.50 18.62 -17.37
C ARG A 12 -16.64 18.12 -16.20
N PRO A 13 -16.29 16.82 -16.14
CA PRO A 13 -15.59 16.23 -15.00
C PRO A 13 -14.17 16.78 -14.87
N VAL A 14 -13.79 17.17 -13.65
CA VAL A 14 -12.45 17.63 -13.26
C VAL A 14 -11.71 16.45 -12.62
N ARG A 15 -10.55 16.07 -13.17
CA ARG A 15 -9.66 15.02 -12.66
C ARG A 15 -8.76 15.61 -11.56
N ILE A 16 -8.63 14.92 -10.42
CA ILE A 16 -7.76 15.31 -9.29
C ILE A 16 -7.02 14.06 -8.81
N TYR A 17 -5.69 14.14 -8.71
CA TYR A 17 -4.80 13.12 -8.14
C TYR A 17 -4.46 13.49 -6.68
N VAL A 18 -4.36 12.50 -5.80
CA VAL A 18 -3.95 12.69 -4.39
C VAL A 18 -2.69 11.86 -4.17
N GLU A 19 -1.56 12.53 -3.98
CA GLU A 19 -0.26 11.94 -3.70
C GLU A 19 0.10 12.23 -2.24
N PHE A 20 0.26 11.20 -1.41
CA PHE A 20 0.62 11.35 0.00
C PHE A 20 2.14 11.33 0.15
N ARG A 21 2.80 12.49 -0.05
CA ARG A 21 4.24 12.66 0.20
C ARG A 21 4.45 13.42 1.50
N ASN A 22 5.33 12.94 2.37
CA ASN A 22 5.68 13.63 3.62
C ASN A 22 7.19 13.59 3.83
N HIS A 23 7.90 14.72 3.70
CA HIS A 23 9.36 14.85 3.93
C HIS A 23 9.72 16.20 4.58
N TYR A 24 10.60 16.16 5.60
CA TYR A 24 11.41 17.30 6.05
C TYR A 24 12.86 16.89 6.33
N SER A 25 13.80 17.46 5.56
CA SER A 25 15.23 17.09 5.49
C SER A 25 16.16 17.90 6.43
N PHE A 26 15.71 18.32 7.62
CA PHE A 26 16.61 19.00 8.58
C PHE A 26 16.50 18.47 10.01
N LEU A 27 15.39 17.81 10.35
CA LEU A 27 15.12 17.28 11.69
C LEU A 27 15.51 15.79 11.85
N ALA A 28 15.89 15.12 10.76
CA ALA A 28 16.11 13.67 10.69
C ALA A 28 17.50 13.18 11.13
N ASP A 29 18.33 14.06 11.73
CA ASP A 29 19.67 13.73 12.22
C ASP A 29 19.65 13.08 13.61
N SER A 30 18.50 13.13 14.30
CA SER A 30 18.27 12.44 15.56
C SER A 30 17.41 11.19 15.32
N PRO A 31 17.86 9.99 15.72
CA PRO A 31 17.06 8.76 15.78
C PRO A 31 15.72 8.94 16.50
N GLU A 32 15.71 9.76 17.56
CA GLU A 32 14.52 10.07 18.37
C GLU A 32 13.50 10.89 17.58
N VAL A 33 13.96 11.86 16.78
CA VAL A 33 13.10 12.68 15.92
C VAL A 33 12.59 11.88 14.71
N ARG A 34 13.42 10.98 14.15
CA ARG A 34 12.99 10.05 13.10
C ARG A 34 11.88 9.11 13.57
N ARG A 35 11.98 8.57 14.80
CA ARG A 35 10.90 7.77 15.41
C ARG A 35 9.62 8.58 15.65
N LEU A 36 9.74 9.84 16.07
CA LEU A 36 8.60 10.73 16.28
C LEU A 36 7.90 11.08 14.96
N LEU A 37 8.66 11.31 13.88
CA LEU A 37 8.13 11.64 12.55
C LEU A 37 7.60 10.41 11.79
N ASN A 38 8.17 9.22 12.01
CA ASN A 38 7.63 7.95 11.52
C ASN A 38 6.25 7.63 12.12
N SER A 39 5.86 8.29 13.21
CA SER A 39 4.59 8.05 13.90
C SER A 39 3.41 8.92 13.43
N SER A 40 3.56 9.76 12.39
CA SER A 40 2.51 10.73 12.03
C SER A 40 2.27 10.89 10.53
N SER A 41 1.62 9.92 9.88
CA SER A 41 0.75 10.21 8.72
C SER A 41 -0.75 10.21 9.06
N LEU A 42 -1.08 10.24 10.35
CA LEU A 42 -2.39 10.63 10.85
C LEU A 42 -2.19 11.68 11.94
N ILE A 43 -2.59 12.92 11.68
CA ILE A 43 -3.20 13.69 12.77
C ILE A 43 -4.36 12.80 13.21
N SER A 44 -4.32 12.30 14.45
CA SER A 44 -5.37 11.40 14.92
C SER A 44 -6.72 12.11 14.76
N GLU A 45 -7.75 11.39 14.34
CA GLU A 45 -9.08 11.94 14.18
C GLU A 45 -9.59 12.58 15.50
N GLN A 46 -9.13 12.05 16.64
CA GLN A 46 -9.34 12.63 17.97
C GLN A 46 -8.66 14.00 18.15
N LEU A 47 -7.46 14.20 17.60
CA LEU A 47 -6.76 15.49 17.67
C LEU A 47 -7.47 16.54 16.81
N VAL A 48 -7.94 16.17 15.60
CA VAL A 48 -8.75 17.06 14.75
C VAL A 48 -10.08 17.42 15.44
N GLN A 49 -10.76 16.44 16.02
CA GLN A 49 -12.01 16.65 16.75
C GLN A 49 -11.82 17.53 18.00
N GLN A 50 -10.73 17.35 18.74
CA GLN A 50 -10.41 18.18 19.91
C GLN A 50 -10.06 19.62 19.54
N LEU A 51 -9.36 19.84 18.41
CA LEU A 51 -9.06 21.19 17.93
C LEU A 51 -10.35 21.94 17.56
N HIS A 52 -11.26 21.29 16.84
CA HIS A 52 -12.58 21.86 16.54
C HIS A 52 -13.42 22.11 17.81
N ALA A 53 -13.42 21.18 18.77
CA ALA A 53 -14.15 21.33 20.03
C ALA A 53 -13.65 22.53 20.88
N ASN A 54 -12.39 22.94 20.69
CA ASN A 54 -11.80 24.09 21.38
C ASN A 54 -11.77 25.37 20.52
N GLY A 55 -12.51 25.40 19.41
CA GLY A 55 -12.63 26.58 18.55
C GLY A 55 -11.35 26.95 17.79
N VAL A 56 -10.42 26.00 17.67
CA VAL A 56 -9.18 26.16 16.91
C VAL A 56 -9.38 25.50 15.54
N ASP A 57 -9.29 26.28 14.47
CA ASP A 57 -9.28 25.73 13.12
C ASP A 57 -7.91 25.05 12.87
N PRO A 58 -7.85 23.72 12.64
CA PRO A 58 -6.61 23.02 12.34
C PRO A 58 -5.87 23.56 11.11
N LEU A 59 -6.59 24.29 10.24
CA LEU A 59 -6.04 24.93 9.03
C LEU A 59 -5.31 26.24 9.33
N GLU A 60 -5.50 26.85 10.51
CA GLU A 60 -4.86 28.12 10.91
C GLU A 60 -3.68 27.95 11.89
N LEU A 61 -3.37 26.71 12.30
CA LEU A 61 -2.19 26.43 13.11
C LEU A 61 -0.89 26.58 12.26
N PRO A 62 0.21 27.12 12.82
CA PRO A 62 1.51 27.16 12.16
C PRO A 62 1.93 25.74 11.76
N GLN A 63 1.94 25.50 10.46
CA GLN A 63 2.10 24.18 9.86
C GLN A 63 3.51 23.60 10.08
N PHE A 64 3.60 22.38 10.64
CA PHE A 64 4.56 21.39 10.16
C PHE A 64 3.85 20.64 9.02
N SER A 65 4.30 20.82 7.78
CA SER A 65 3.32 21.00 6.69
C SER A 65 2.64 19.72 6.19
N VAL A 66 1.31 19.81 6.26
CA VAL A 66 0.34 19.25 5.33
C VAL A 66 0.16 20.28 4.21
N VAL A 67 0.36 19.91 2.95
CA VAL A 67 -0.02 20.79 1.83
C VAL A 67 -1.45 20.47 1.38
N ARG A 68 -2.34 21.45 1.57
CA ARG A 68 -3.63 21.66 0.88
C ARG A 68 -3.90 23.18 0.90
N PRO A 69 -5.05 23.65 0.40
CA PRO A 69 -5.46 23.93 -0.96
C PRO A 69 -5.10 25.38 -1.37
N GLY A 70 -4.12 25.54 -2.27
CA GLY A 70 -3.69 26.84 -2.81
C GLY A 70 -3.38 26.83 -4.32
N ASP A 71 -3.40 25.67 -4.97
CA ASP A 71 -2.97 25.51 -6.38
C ASP A 71 -4.10 25.70 -7.41
N LEU A 72 -5.19 26.35 -7.01
CA LEU A 72 -6.33 26.62 -7.88
C LEU A 72 -6.33 28.09 -8.33
N LYS A 73 -6.08 28.33 -9.62
CA LYS A 73 -6.95 29.23 -10.41
C LYS A 73 -7.19 28.74 -11.83
N LEU A 74 -8.30 28.01 -11.98
CA LEU A 74 -9.47 28.23 -12.85
C LEU A 74 -9.41 29.09 -14.14
N HIS A 75 -8.26 29.49 -14.69
CA HIS A 75 -8.18 30.14 -16.00
C HIS A 75 -6.98 29.67 -16.83
N ALA A 76 -7.19 29.64 -18.14
CA ALA A 76 -6.45 28.83 -19.12
C ALA A 76 -4.99 29.21 -19.40
N ASP A 77 -4.36 30.11 -18.62
CA ASP A 77 -3.01 30.62 -18.94
C ASP A 77 -1.96 30.50 -17.83
N GLU A 78 -2.25 29.88 -16.67
CA GLU A 78 -1.24 29.71 -15.61
C GLU A 78 -1.24 28.28 -15.05
N ARG A 79 -0.11 27.57 -15.24
CA ARG A 79 0.10 26.20 -14.77
C ARG A 79 0.92 26.21 -13.48
N VAL A 80 0.40 25.61 -12.43
CA VAL A 80 1.13 25.44 -11.15
C VAL A 80 1.15 23.96 -10.79
N TYR A 81 2.36 23.41 -10.65
CA TYR A 81 2.63 22.01 -10.28
C TYR A 81 3.24 22.00 -8.88
N SER A 82 2.84 21.07 -8.02
CA SER A 82 3.42 20.88 -6.68
C SER A 82 4.71 20.06 -6.74
N VAL A 83 5.75 20.58 -7.40
CA VAL A 83 7.09 19.97 -7.38
C VAL A 83 7.77 20.36 -6.06
N SER A 84 8.24 19.40 -5.27
CA SER A 84 8.91 19.72 -4.01
C SER A 84 10.18 20.55 -4.26
N PRO A 85 10.62 21.40 -3.31
CA PRO A 85 11.87 22.15 -3.45
C PRO A 85 13.09 21.25 -3.71
N LEU A 86 13.08 20.02 -3.19
CA LEU A 86 14.11 19.02 -3.43
C LEU A 86 14.07 18.51 -4.87
N GLU A 87 12.90 18.17 -5.40
CA GLU A 87 12.76 17.74 -6.79
C GLU A 87 13.15 18.86 -7.76
N LEU A 88 12.76 20.11 -7.50
CA LEU A 88 13.21 21.25 -8.30
C LEU A 88 14.74 21.37 -8.29
N ARG A 89 15.37 21.25 -7.12
CA ARG A 89 16.82 21.31 -6.96
C ARG A 89 17.51 20.16 -7.69
N LEU A 90 17.01 18.93 -7.54
CA LEU A 90 17.58 17.75 -8.21
C LEU A 90 17.40 17.85 -9.72
N ALA A 91 16.23 18.28 -10.20
CA ALA A 91 15.97 18.49 -11.62
C ALA A 91 16.88 19.58 -12.22
N GLN A 92 17.16 20.64 -11.47
CA GLN A 92 18.17 21.65 -11.84
C GLN A 92 19.56 21.01 -11.97
N GLN A 93 20.00 20.26 -10.95
CA GLN A 93 21.33 19.66 -10.90
C GLN A 93 21.56 18.60 -11.98
N THR A 94 20.53 17.84 -12.33
CA THR A 94 20.60 16.77 -13.33
C THR A 94 20.32 17.26 -14.75
N GLY A 95 20.10 18.57 -14.96
CA GLY A 95 19.77 19.12 -16.27
C GLY A 95 18.39 18.69 -16.79
N GLN A 96 17.53 18.27 -15.88
CA GLN A 96 16.23 17.64 -16.13
C GLN A 96 15.04 18.59 -15.92
N LEU A 97 15.30 19.88 -15.65
CA LEU A 97 14.29 20.94 -15.73
C LEU A 97 13.55 20.86 -17.08
N ALA A 98 12.23 20.70 -17.03
CA ALA A 98 11.42 20.83 -18.24
C ALA A 98 11.61 22.23 -18.84
N ARG A 99 11.99 22.31 -20.13
CA ARG A 99 11.98 23.56 -20.91
C ARG A 99 10.74 23.56 -21.80
N GLY A 100 9.85 24.54 -21.65
CA GLY A 100 8.66 24.73 -22.49
C GLY A 100 7.34 24.22 -21.87
N PRO A 101 6.19 24.39 -22.55
CA PRO A 101 4.84 24.09 -22.04
C PRO A 101 4.53 22.57 -21.94
N ALA A 102 5.57 21.74 -21.87
CA ALA A 102 5.52 20.33 -21.51
C ALA A 102 6.10 20.15 -20.10
N VAL A 103 5.73 21.05 -19.18
CA VAL A 103 6.00 20.98 -17.73
C VAL A 103 5.16 19.86 -17.07
N ASP A 104 4.38 19.12 -17.86
CA ASP A 104 3.34 18.17 -17.42
C ASP A 104 3.85 16.83 -16.88
N ALA A 105 5.15 16.52 -16.97
CA ALA A 105 5.73 15.37 -16.30
C ALA A 105 6.56 15.86 -15.11
N ALA A 106 5.94 15.97 -13.93
CA ALA A 106 6.69 16.04 -12.68
C ALA A 106 7.63 14.83 -12.65
N ARG A 107 8.95 15.06 -12.73
CA ARG A 107 9.92 13.97 -12.63
C ARG A 107 9.93 13.52 -11.19
N HIS A 108 9.59 12.26 -10.96
CA HIS A 108 9.51 11.71 -9.61
C HIS A 108 10.91 11.68 -8.99
N LEU A 109 10.99 11.73 -7.65
CA LEU A 109 12.26 11.48 -6.95
C LEU A 109 12.91 10.18 -7.42
N ALA A 110 12.11 9.20 -7.83
CA ALA A 110 12.57 7.92 -8.34
C ALA A 110 13.38 8.02 -9.64
N ASP A 111 13.18 9.07 -10.43
CA ASP A 111 13.98 9.40 -11.62
C ASP A 111 15.17 10.31 -11.27
N LEU A 112 14.92 11.30 -10.41
CA LEU A 112 15.86 12.38 -10.11
C LEU A 112 17.02 11.94 -9.22
N VAL A 113 16.75 11.12 -8.22
CA VAL A 113 17.75 10.61 -7.27
C VAL A 113 18.80 9.73 -7.97
N PRO A 114 18.44 8.68 -8.74
CA PRO A 114 19.43 7.91 -9.48
C PRO A 114 20.18 8.74 -10.52
N ALA A 115 19.50 9.68 -11.21
CA ALA A 115 20.17 10.56 -12.15
C ALA A 115 21.25 11.41 -11.45
N ARG A 116 20.97 11.90 -10.24
CA ARG A 116 21.95 12.68 -9.45
C ARG A 116 23.10 11.81 -8.95
N ILE A 117 22.82 10.62 -8.41
CA ILE A 117 23.86 9.67 -7.97
C ILE A 117 24.77 9.31 -9.16
N GLY A 118 24.17 8.92 -10.29
CA GLY A 118 24.90 8.56 -11.51
C GLY A 118 25.74 9.71 -12.05
N GLN A 119 25.23 10.96 -12.06
CA GLN A 119 26.00 12.13 -12.47
C GLN A 119 27.26 12.33 -11.62
N VAL A 120 27.15 12.20 -10.29
CA VAL A 120 28.29 12.36 -9.38
C VAL A 120 29.31 11.24 -9.62
N LEU A 121 28.86 9.98 -9.71
CA LEU A 121 29.74 8.84 -9.97
C LEU A 121 30.46 8.96 -11.32
N ASN A 122 29.74 9.33 -12.38
CA ASN A 122 30.31 9.46 -13.72
C ASN A 122 31.32 10.62 -13.79
N THR A 123 31.03 11.73 -13.12
CA THR A 123 31.95 12.89 -13.06
C THR A 123 33.24 12.54 -12.31
N ALA A 124 33.14 11.67 -11.29
CA ALA A 124 34.30 11.15 -10.56
C ALA A 124 35.03 10.01 -11.29
N GLY A 125 34.47 9.46 -12.38
CA GLY A 125 35.01 8.26 -13.04
C GLY A 125 34.84 6.97 -12.22
N LEU A 126 33.82 6.91 -11.36
CA LEU A 126 33.61 5.87 -10.35
C LEU A 126 32.25 5.16 -10.50
N ALA A 127 31.73 5.03 -11.72
CA ALA A 127 30.43 4.40 -12.00
C ALA A 127 30.31 2.99 -11.39
N ASP A 128 31.42 2.23 -11.39
CA ASP A 128 31.49 0.85 -10.89
C ASP A 128 31.30 0.73 -9.37
N LEU A 129 31.31 1.85 -8.61
CA LEU A 129 31.08 1.84 -7.17
C LEU A 129 29.62 1.81 -6.77
N GLN A 130 28.69 2.01 -7.71
CA GLN A 130 27.26 2.04 -7.40
C GLN A 130 26.77 0.81 -6.59
N PRO A 131 27.12 -0.44 -6.95
CA PRO A 131 26.69 -1.61 -6.16
C PRO A 131 27.22 -1.62 -4.73
N ARG A 132 28.41 -1.05 -4.49
CA ARG A 132 29.02 -0.98 -3.15
C ARG A 132 28.36 0.12 -2.31
N LEU A 133 27.99 1.25 -2.92
CA LEU A 133 27.17 2.26 -2.27
C LEU A 133 25.83 1.67 -1.82
N GLU A 134 25.14 0.95 -2.72
CA GLU A 134 23.86 0.29 -2.44
C GLU A 134 23.99 -0.74 -1.31
N SER A 135 25.05 -1.57 -1.35
CA SER A 135 25.30 -2.63 -0.35
C SER A 135 25.71 -2.10 1.02
N TYR A 136 26.29 -0.90 1.10
CA TYR A 136 26.70 -0.30 2.37
C TYR A 136 25.63 0.63 2.95
N PHE A 137 25.18 1.62 2.17
CA PHE A 137 24.24 2.64 2.67
C PHE A 137 22.80 2.15 2.78
N GLY A 138 22.41 1.16 1.98
CA GLY A 138 21.07 0.57 2.02
C GLY A 138 20.76 -0.10 3.36
N PRO A 139 21.50 -1.15 3.77
CA PRO A 139 21.27 -1.79 5.08
C PRO A 139 21.57 -0.85 6.26
N ALA A 140 22.51 0.10 6.11
CA ALA A 140 22.75 1.12 7.13
C ALA A 140 21.50 1.96 7.41
N PHE A 141 20.77 2.39 6.37
CA PHE A 141 19.49 3.10 6.54
C PHE A 141 18.47 2.25 7.29
N LEU A 142 18.33 0.98 6.90
CA LEU A 142 17.40 0.04 7.53
C LEU A 142 17.75 -0.20 9.01
N ALA A 143 19.03 -0.04 9.38
CA ALA A 143 19.52 -0.13 10.75
C ALA A 143 19.54 1.21 11.51
N ASP A 144 18.85 2.24 10.99
CA ASP A 144 18.79 3.59 11.55
C ASP A 144 20.14 4.35 11.61
N GLN A 145 21.11 3.94 10.78
CA GLN A 145 22.43 4.58 10.69
C GLN A 145 22.47 5.68 9.61
N ALA A 146 22.70 6.92 10.04
CA ALA A 146 22.72 8.10 9.17
C ALA A 146 24.08 8.80 9.07
N VAL A 147 25.01 8.47 9.96
CA VAL A 147 26.35 9.06 10.06
C VAL A 147 27.40 7.98 9.84
N PHE A 148 28.42 8.31 9.07
CA PHE A 148 29.45 7.38 8.61
C PHE A 148 30.82 7.99 8.82
N THR A 149 31.79 7.20 9.28
CA THR A 149 33.17 7.65 9.30
C THR A 149 33.75 7.57 7.89
N LEU A 150 34.72 8.44 7.57
CA LEU A 150 35.44 8.34 6.30
C LEU A 150 36.19 7.02 6.16
N ALA A 151 36.64 6.44 7.29
CA ALA A 151 37.29 5.13 7.34
C ALA A 151 36.33 3.99 6.93
N ASP A 152 35.08 4.03 7.39
CA ASP A 152 34.08 3.02 7.00
C ASP A 152 33.73 3.13 5.52
N ILE A 153 33.61 4.36 4.99
CA ILE A 153 33.40 4.58 3.55
C ILE A 153 34.57 4.00 2.75
N CYS A 154 35.81 4.25 3.16
CA CYS A 154 36.98 3.66 2.52
C CYS A 154 36.96 2.12 2.58
N THR A 155 36.55 1.55 3.70
CA THR A 155 36.53 0.10 3.94
C THR A 155 35.45 -0.60 3.12
N HIS A 156 34.24 -0.05 3.08
CA HIS A 156 33.07 -0.72 2.50
C HIS A 156 32.77 -0.28 1.06
N VAL A 157 33.07 0.96 0.69
CA VAL A 157 32.87 1.46 -0.68
C VAL A 157 34.15 1.35 -1.49
N GLY A 158 35.29 1.79 -0.92
CA GLY A 158 36.61 1.64 -1.52
C GLY A 158 37.49 2.88 -1.37
N ILE A 159 38.80 2.68 -1.43
CA ILE A 159 39.80 3.77 -1.35
C ILE A 159 39.72 4.70 -2.57
N GLU A 160 39.25 4.21 -3.71
CA GLU A 160 39.03 4.96 -4.95
C GLU A 160 38.00 6.09 -4.80
N CYS A 161 37.18 6.09 -3.74
CA CYS A 161 36.38 7.25 -3.38
C CYS A 161 37.22 8.46 -2.95
N PHE A 162 38.52 8.28 -2.72
CA PHE A 162 39.41 9.28 -2.19
C PHE A 162 40.58 9.57 -3.14
N ALA A 163 40.75 10.84 -3.48
CA ALA A 163 41.88 11.32 -4.27
C ALA A 163 43.21 11.08 -3.54
N GLU A 164 44.25 10.76 -4.30
CA GLU A 164 45.63 10.59 -3.80
C GLU A 164 45.79 9.52 -2.70
N GLY A 165 44.79 8.64 -2.51
CA GLY A 165 44.81 7.60 -1.48
C GLY A 165 44.76 8.13 -0.04
N ARG A 166 44.32 9.37 0.17
CA ARG A 166 44.21 9.99 1.50
C ARG A 166 42.77 9.99 1.96
N VAL A 167 42.48 9.51 3.16
CA VAL A 167 41.11 9.44 3.68
C VAL A 167 40.79 10.73 4.44
N THR A 168 40.42 11.80 3.70
CA THR A 168 39.97 13.08 4.26
C THR A 168 38.70 13.57 3.57
N LEU A 169 38.06 14.61 4.11
CA LEU A 169 36.86 15.18 3.49
C LEU A 169 37.18 15.88 2.16
N GLU A 170 38.33 16.56 2.09
CA GLU A 170 38.80 17.30 0.92
C GLU A 170 39.12 16.39 -0.27
N THR A 171 39.45 15.14 0.03
CA THR A 171 39.86 14.13 -0.96
C THR A 171 38.70 13.23 -1.36
N LEU A 172 37.55 13.28 -0.67
CA LEU A 172 36.36 12.50 -1.01
C LEU A 172 35.76 12.94 -2.35
N LEU A 173 35.97 12.16 -3.41
CA LEU A 173 35.49 12.43 -4.78
C LEU A 173 33.96 12.42 -4.90
N LEU A 174 33.28 11.72 -3.98
CA LEU A 174 31.82 11.67 -3.90
C LEU A 174 31.21 12.76 -3.01
N ALA A 175 32.02 13.74 -2.55
CA ALA A 175 31.58 14.83 -1.67
C ALA A 175 30.25 15.52 -2.06
N PRO A 176 29.86 15.67 -3.34
CA PRO A 176 28.56 16.25 -3.70
C PRO A 176 27.32 15.49 -3.19
N LEU A 177 27.48 14.23 -2.75
CA LEU A 177 26.42 13.45 -2.11
C LEU A 177 26.44 13.57 -0.58
N PHE A 178 27.51 14.10 0.00
CA PHE A 178 27.75 14.10 1.45
C PHE A 178 27.83 15.53 2.02
N ARG A 179 27.60 15.62 3.33
CA ARG A 179 27.89 16.79 4.16
C ARG A 179 28.65 16.37 5.42
N PRO A 180 29.45 17.26 6.02
CA PRO A 180 30.07 17.00 7.32
C PRO A 180 29.01 16.75 8.41
N ALA A 181 29.26 15.78 9.28
CA ALA A 181 28.40 15.43 10.42
C ALA A 181 29.16 15.36 11.76
N GLY A 182 30.39 15.87 11.78
CA GLY A 182 31.32 15.78 12.92
C GLY A 182 32.76 15.64 12.44
N ALA A 183 33.69 15.48 13.39
CA ALA A 183 35.11 15.29 13.07
C ALA A 183 35.32 13.92 12.41
N GLY A 184 35.74 13.92 11.13
CA GLY A 184 35.98 12.68 10.37
C GLY A 184 34.73 11.89 10.00
N THR A 185 33.54 12.49 10.15
CA THR A 185 32.26 11.86 9.84
C THR A 185 31.45 12.66 8.84
N VAL A 186 30.65 11.95 8.06
CA VAL A 186 29.77 12.50 7.05
C VAL A 186 28.37 11.88 7.13
N ALA A 187 27.39 12.62 6.62
CA ALA A 187 26.05 12.13 6.35
C ALA A 187 25.70 12.43 4.88
N LEU A 188 24.74 11.73 4.30
CA LEU A 188 24.23 12.14 2.99
C LEU A 188 23.54 13.51 3.10
N VAL A 189 23.66 14.33 2.05
CA VAL A 189 23.06 15.67 2.03
C VAL A 189 21.53 15.64 2.17
N HIS A 190 20.91 14.55 1.72
CA HIS A 190 19.48 14.28 1.87
C HIS A 190 19.25 12.80 2.18
N THR A 191 18.35 12.51 3.12
CA THR A 191 17.97 11.13 3.50
C THR A 191 17.43 10.32 2.32
N VAL A 192 16.83 10.98 1.34
CA VAL A 192 16.28 10.35 0.12
C VAL A 192 17.31 9.51 -0.65
N PHE A 193 18.60 9.86 -0.59
CA PHE A 193 19.65 9.06 -1.21
C PHE A 193 19.83 7.72 -0.48
N GLN A 194 19.77 7.71 0.85
CA GLN A 194 19.80 6.49 1.65
C GLN A 194 18.55 5.64 1.45
N GLU A 195 17.37 6.26 1.38
CA GLU A 195 16.11 5.58 1.10
C GLU A 195 16.15 4.90 -0.28
N TYR A 196 16.74 5.56 -1.28
CA TYR A 196 16.97 4.97 -2.59
C TYR A 196 17.91 3.76 -2.51
N PHE A 197 19.03 3.85 -1.79
CA PHE A 197 19.93 2.71 -1.59
C PHE A 197 19.24 1.56 -0.83
N ALA A 198 18.40 1.87 0.17
CA ALA A 198 17.62 0.87 0.89
C ALA A 198 16.61 0.16 -0.02
N ALA A 199 15.91 0.90 -0.88
CA ALA A 199 15.03 0.30 -1.89
C ALA A 199 15.80 -0.57 -2.90
N ARG A 200 16.98 -0.13 -3.34
CA ARG A 200 17.87 -0.93 -4.21
C ARG A 200 18.31 -2.24 -3.54
N TYR A 201 18.62 -2.20 -2.24
CA TYR A 201 18.97 -3.36 -1.44
C TYR A 201 17.79 -4.34 -1.29
N LEU A 202 16.61 -3.82 -0.92
CA LEU A 202 15.36 -4.58 -0.78
C LEU A 202 14.78 -5.10 -2.10
N ARG A 203 15.30 -4.66 -3.25
CA ARG A 203 14.94 -5.20 -4.56
C ARG A 203 15.27 -6.68 -4.67
N THR A 204 16.34 -7.12 -4.02
CA THR A 204 16.84 -8.49 -4.08
C THR A 204 16.19 -9.38 -3.02
N ALA A 205 16.01 -10.66 -3.32
CA ALA A 205 15.54 -11.63 -2.32
C ALA A 205 16.46 -11.68 -1.09
N ALA A 206 17.78 -11.73 -1.32
CA ALA A 206 18.78 -11.76 -0.24
C ALA A 206 18.72 -10.51 0.65
N GLY A 207 18.53 -9.32 0.07
CA GLY A 207 18.41 -8.07 0.83
C GLY A 207 17.16 -8.04 1.71
N ARG A 208 16.02 -8.56 1.22
CA ARG A 208 14.79 -8.69 2.03
C ARG A 208 14.96 -9.69 3.17
N GLU A 209 15.55 -10.85 2.93
CA GLU A 209 15.79 -11.86 3.98
C GLU A 209 16.73 -11.33 5.07
N ALA A 210 17.84 -10.68 4.67
CA ALA A 210 18.79 -10.09 5.60
C ALA A 210 18.14 -8.96 6.42
N ALA A 211 17.39 -8.06 5.77
CA ALA A 211 16.68 -6.99 6.47
C ALA A 211 15.54 -7.49 7.38
N GLY A 212 14.84 -8.54 6.97
CA GLY A 212 13.76 -9.15 7.75
C GLY A 212 14.25 -9.93 8.98
N SER A 213 15.52 -10.31 9.00
CA SER A 213 16.18 -10.93 10.16
C SER A 213 16.52 -9.91 11.26
N ASN A 214 16.53 -8.62 10.94
CA ASN A 214 16.66 -7.56 11.94
C ASN A 214 15.33 -7.39 12.69
N ALA A 215 15.41 -7.13 14.00
CA ALA A 215 14.22 -7.07 14.86
C ALA A 215 13.19 -6.03 14.39
N GLU A 216 13.65 -4.83 13.97
CA GLU A 216 12.79 -3.74 13.48
C GLU A 216 13.53 -2.86 12.45
N PRO A 217 13.55 -3.22 11.16
CA PRO A 217 14.17 -2.37 10.13
C PRO A 217 13.38 -1.07 9.92
N ILE A 218 14.07 0.05 9.70
CA ILE A 218 13.45 1.32 9.30
C ILE A 218 12.93 1.20 7.87
N LEU A 219 11.62 1.26 7.71
CA LEU A 219 10.94 1.23 6.41
C LEU A 219 10.06 2.48 6.30
N THR A 220 10.26 3.25 5.24
CA THR A 220 9.46 4.45 4.97
C THR A 220 8.63 4.27 3.72
N GLU A 221 7.58 5.07 3.59
CA GLU A 221 6.78 5.12 2.35
C GLU A 221 7.64 5.46 1.12
N GLN A 222 8.68 6.28 1.29
CA GLN A 222 9.60 6.62 0.19
C GLN A 222 10.44 5.41 -0.27
N VAL A 223 10.91 4.58 0.66
CA VAL A 223 11.59 3.32 0.33
C VAL A 223 10.67 2.40 -0.48
N ARG A 224 9.40 2.29 -0.07
CA ARG A 224 8.38 1.52 -0.79
C ARG A 224 8.13 2.08 -2.19
N GLU A 225 7.94 3.39 -2.32
CA GLU A 225 7.72 4.05 -3.62
C GLU A 225 8.91 3.82 -4.57
N PHE A 226 10.14 3.99 -4.09
CA PHE A 226 11.32 3.65 -4.87
C PHE A 226 11.36 2.18 -5.26
N LEU A 227 10.99 1.27 -4.36
CA LEU A 227 10.98 -0.16 -4.64
C LEU A 227 9.96 -0.53 -5.73
N VAL A 228 8.76 0.05 -5.71
CA VAL A 228 7.74 -0.11 -6.76
C VAL A 228 8.26 0.44 -8.09
N HIS A 229 8.83 1.65 -8.10
CA HIS A 229 9.34 2.26 -9.32
C HIS A 229 10.53 1.49 -9.93
N LEU A 230 11.44 1.01 -9.08
CA LEU A 230 12.60 0.22 -9.50
C LEU A 230 12.22 -1.18 -9.99
N GLY A 231 11.07 -1.69 -9.54
CA GLY A 231 10.63 -3.08 -9.71
C GLY A 231 11.44 -4.04 -8.85
N ALA A 232 10.80 -4.71 -7.88
CA ALA A 232 11.45 -5.78 -7.11
C ALA A 232 11.72 -7.01 -7.99
N GLU A 233 12.74 -7.80 -7.62
CA GLU A 233 12.93 -9.12 -8.23
C GLU A 233 11.66 -9.95 -8.04
N THR A 234 11.11 -10.40 -9.16
CA THR A 234 9.99 -11.34 -9.17
C THR A 234 10.50 -12.70 -8.74
N ILE A 235 9.72 -13.38 -7.90
CA ILE A 235 10.03 -14.74 -7.50
C ILE A 235 9.28 -15.65 -8.46
N PRO A 236 9.96 -16.46 -9.30
CA PRO A 236 9.30 -17.38 -10.20
C PRO A 236 8.40 -18.34 -9.43
N ALA A 237 7.12 -18.35 -9.74
CA ALA A 237 6.13 -19.24 -9.13
C ALA A 237 5.04 -19.58 -10.15
N PRO A 238 4.40 -20.76 -10.05
CA PRO A 238 3.20 -21.05 -10.82
C PRO A 238 2.09 -20.02 -10.53
N PRO A 239 1.17 -19.75 -11.48
CA PRO A 239 0.04 -18.86 -11.24
C PRO A 239 -0.73 -19.24 -9.97
N ARG A 240 -1.11 -18.21 -9.22
CA ARG A 240 -1.78 -18.20 -7.91
C ARG A 240 -0.94 -18.76 -6.76
N THR A 241 0.35 -19.02 -6.98
CA THR A 241 1.24 -19.50 -5.91
C THR A 241 1.99 -18.33 -5.30
N LEU A 242 1.80 -18.11 -4.01
CA LEU A 242 2.66 -17.25 -3.20
C LEU A 242 3.87 -18.07 -2.76
N PRO A 243 5.10 -17.79 -3.24
CA PRO A 243 6.28 -18.55 -2.85
C PRO A 243 6.73 -18.23 -1.40
N ALA A 244 7.53 -19.12 -0.82
CA ALA A 244 8.18 -18.85 0.45
C ALA A 244 9.30 -17.81 0.26
N ALA A 245 9.16 -16.66 0.91
CA ALA A 245 10.11 -15.54 0.88
C ALA A 245 9.73 -14.47 1.90
N THR A 246 10.55 -13.44 2.02
CA THR A 246 10.26 -12.21 2.76
C THR A 246 9.60 -11.15 1.89
N TYR A 247 8.48 -10.61 2.39
CA TYR A 247 7.60 -9.65 1.72
C TYR A 247 7.46 -8.35 2.51
N LEU A 248 7.29 -7.23 1.78
CA LEU A 248 7.00 -5.93 2.34
C LEU A 248 5.48 -5.73 2.50
N VAL A 249 5.02 -5.75 3.75
CA VAL A 249 3.60 -5.68 4.14
C VAL A 249 3.35 -4.54 5.12
N GLY A 250 2.09 -4.19 5.35
CA GLY A 250 1.65 -3.14 6.25
C GLY A 250 1.26 -1.84 5.53
N PRO A 251 0.54 -0.94 6.23
CA PRO A 251 0.21 0.37 5.71
C PRO A 251 1.44 1.27 5.64
N SER A 252 1.35 2.39 4.91
CA SER A 252 2.45 3.35 4.68
C SER A 252 3.11 3.88 5.96
N HIS A 253 2.37 3.95 7.07
CA HIS A 253 2.88 4.40 8.38
C HIS A 253 3.45 3.28 9.25
N ARG A 254 3.34 2.01 8.82
CA ARG A 254 3.81 0.85 9.57
C ARG A 254 4.15 -0.29 8.62
N LEU A 255 5.13 -0.04 7.76
CA LEU A 255 5.70 -1.04 6.85
C LEU A 255 6.54 -2.04 7.65
N LEU A 256 6.49 -3.30 7.21
CA LEU A 256 7.09 -4.44 7.88
C LEU A 256 7.63 -5.40 6.83
N LEU A 257 8.72 -6.08 7.15
CA LEU A 257 9.13 -7.28 6.42
C LEU A 257 8.56 -8.52 7.14
N ARG A 258 7.90 -9.40 6.40
CA ARG A 258 7.34 -10.64 6.92
C ARG A 258 7.72 -11.82 6.05
N LYS A 259 8.19 -12.87 6.69
CA LYS A 259 8.57 -14.12 6.05
C LYS A 259 7.36 -15.02 5.91
N ILE A 260 7.14 -15.51 4.71
CA ILE A 260 6.24 -16.62 4.39
C ILE A 260 7.10 -17.88 4.36
N GLU A 261 6.86 -18.80 5.29
CA GLU A 261 7.72 -19.98 5.47
C GLU A 261 7.48 -21.06 4.42
N LYS A 262 6.25 -21.18 3.93
CA LYS A 262 5.85 -22.21 2.98
C LYS A 262 5.09 -21.61 1.80
N PRO A 263 5.31 -22.13 0.58
CA PRO A 263 4.53 -21.71 -0.56
C PRO A 263 3.06 -22.14 -0.40
N VAL A 264 2.15 -21.23 -0.76
CA VAL A 264 0.70 -21.46 -0.67
C VAL A 264 0.05 -21.18 -2.02
N LEU A 265 -0.87 -22.04 -2.44
CA LEU A 265 -1.68 -21.86 -3.63
C LEU A 265 -3.02 -21.23 -3.23
N PHE A 266 -3.31 -20.08 -3.82
CA PHE A 266 -4.57 -19.37 -3.67
C PHE A 266 -5.64 -19.89 -4.62
N ASP A 267 -6.89 -19.87 -4.14
CA ASP A 267 -8.03 -19.84 -5.04
C ASP A 267 -7.97 -18.60 -5.92
N GLU A 268 -8.34 -18.77 -7.19
CA GLU A 268 -8.27 -17.71 -8.19
C GLU A 268 -9.15 -16.51 -7.84
N PHE A 269 -10.37 -16.80 -7.40
CA PHE A 269 -11.40 -15.85 -7.03
C PHE A 269 -11.86 -16.08 -5.59
N PRO A 270 -12.55 -15.10 -4.96
CA PRO A 270 -13.34 -15.37 -3.77
C PRO A 270 -14.32 -16.53 -3.99
N VAL A 271 -14.64 -17.26 -2.93
CA VAL A 271 -15.62 -18.36 -2.98
C VAL A 271 -16.94 -17.80 -3.49
N THR A 272 -17.51 -18.45 -4.52
CA THR A 272 -18.74 -17.97 -5.14
C THR A 272 -19.98 -18.50 -4.43
N VAL A 273 -21.12 -17.86 -4.65
CA VAL A 273 -22.43 -18.33 -4.16
C VAL A 273 -22.67 -19.77 -4.64
N GLY A 274 -22.38 -20.09 -5.90
CA GLY A 274 -22.56 -21.44 -6.46
C GLY A 274 -21.73 -22.49 -5.73
N GLN A 275 -20.47 -22.20 -5.43
CA GLN A 275 -19.60 -23.07 -4.63
C GLN A 275 -20.16 -23.24 -3.20
N TYR A 276 -20.59 -22.15 -2.58
CA TYR A 276 -21.14 -22.19 -1.23
C TYR A 276 -22.46 -22.97 -1.14
N LYS A 277 -23.32 -22.90 -2.17
CA LYS A 277 -24.54 -23.74 -2.26
C LYS A 277 -24.20 -25.24 -2.25
N ALA A 278 -23.13 -25.65 -2.93
CA ALA A 278 -22.68 -27.05 -2.92
C ALA A 278 -22.23 -27.50 -1.52
N PHE A 279 -21.55 -26.62 -0.78
CA PHE A 279 -21.21 -26.86 0.62
C PHE A 279 -22.45 -26.99 1.51
N LEU A 280 -23.44 -26.11 1.37
CA LEU A 280 -24.70 -26.20 2.13
C LEU A 280 -25.44 -27.51 1.86
N ALA A 281 -25.47 -27.96 0.60
CA ALA A 281 -26.05 -29.26 0.24
C ALA A 281 -25.32 -30.42 0.93
N ALA A 282 -23.98 -30.40 0.96
CA ALA A 282 -23.19 -31.41 1.66
C ALA A 282 -23.41 -31.39 3.18
N VAL A 283 -23.53 -30.21 3.79
CA VAL A 283 -23.87 -30.05 5.22
C VAL A 283 -25.25 -30.64 5.52
N ALA A 284 -26.23 -30.40 4.64
CA ALA A 284 -27.59 -30.94 4.82
C ALA A 284 -27.64 -32.47 4.71
N GLU A 285 -26.81 -33.07 3.86
CA GLU A 285 -26.76 -34.52 3.66
C GLU A 285 -25.93 -35.25 4.73
N GLN A 286 -24.76 -34.71 5.08
CA GLN A 286 -23.72 -35.42 5.83
C GLN A 286 -23.50 -34.87 7.24
N GLY A 287 -24.08 -33.71 7.55
CA GLY A 287 -23.73 -32.91 8.72
C GLY A 287 -22.42 -32.16 8.56
N CYS A 288 -22.17 -31.20 9.45
CA CYS A 288 -21.01 -30.29 9.38
C CYS A 288 -19.85 -30.65 10.32
N ALA A 289 -20.04 -31.57 11.27
CA ALA A 289 -19.11 -31.80 12.37
C ALA A 289 -17.68 -32.17 11.94
N GLN A 290 -17.51 -32.77 10.76
CA GLN A 290 -16.20 -33.13 10.20
C GLN A 290 -15.40 -31.93 9.65
N TRP A 291 -16.06 -30.80 9.39
CA TRP A 291 -15.46 -29.58 8.84
C TRP A 291 -15.43 -28.43 9.85
N ASP A 292 -16.25 -28.51 10.90
CA ASP A 292 -16.32 -27.49 11.93
C ASP A 292 -14.98 -27.23 12.63
N HIS A 293 -14.78 -25.98 13.01
CA HIS A 293 -13.72 -25.63 13.93
C HIS A 293 -14.02 -26.25 15.32
N PRO A 294 -13.00 -26.73 16.07
CA PRO A 294 -13.21 -27.28 17.40
C PRO A 294 -13.96 -26.34 18.36
N ASP A 295 -13.71 -25.03 18.22
CA ASP A 295 -14.34 -23.97 19.01
C ASP A 295 -15.63 -23.39 18.38
N THR A 296 -16.18 -24.02 17.34
CA THR A 296 -17.46 -23.59 16.76
C THR A 296 -18.55 -23.58 17.86
N PRO A 297 -19.33 -22.49 17.99
CA PRO A 297 -20.40 -22.42 18.98
C PRO A 297 -21.42 -23.56 18.80
N PRO A 298 -21.94 -24.16 19.90
CA PRO A 298 -22.97 -25.19 19.79
C PRO A 298 -24.21 -24.71 19.04
N GLY A 299 -24.71 -25.53 18.12
CA GLY A 299 -25.89 -25.20 17.31
C GLY A 299 -25.65 -24.11 16.26
N HIS A 300 -24.38 -23.81 15.93
CA HIS A 300 -24.04 -22.90 14.83
C HIS A 300 -24.63 -23.41 13.52
N SER A 301 -25.27 -22.51 12.77
CA SER A 301 -25.79 -22.79 11.42
C SER A 301 -24.85 -22.20 10.39
N HIS A 302 -24.55 -22.97 9.34
CA HIS A 302 -23.76 -22.49 8.21
C HIS A 302 -24.59 -21.72 7.17
N GLU A 303 -25.90 -21.62 7.35
CA GLU A 303 -26.75 -20.83 6.48
C GLU A 303 -26.32 -19.36 6.46
N PRO A 304 -26.28 -18.72 5.27
CA PRO A 304 -26.05 -17.28 5.17
C PRO A 304 -27.11 -16.49 5.95
N TRP A 305 -26.71 -15.35 6.49
CA TRP A 305 -27.62 -14.51 7.26
C TRP A 305 -28.60 -13.77 6.33
N GLN A 306 -29.77 -14.36 6.11
CA GLN A 306 -30.74 -13.89 5.12
C GLN A 306 -31.16 -12.43 5.33
N GLU A 307 -31.36 -12.00 6.58
CA GLU A 307 -31.77 -10.63 6.93
C GLU A 307 -30.73 -9.56 6.57
N ARG A 308 -29.46 -9.95 6.35
CA ARG A 308 -28.36 -9.03 5.98
C ARG A 308 -28.16 -8.92 4.47
N LEU A 309 -28.75 -9.83 3.69
CA LEU A 309 -28.63 -9.81 2.24
C LEU A 309 -29.26 -8.53 1.67
N ARG A 310 -28.57 -7.92 0.69
CA ARG A 310 -29.15 -6.80 -0.07
C ARG A 310 -30.28 -7.26 -0.99
N ASN A 311 -30.16 -8.47 -1.52
CA ASN A 311 -31.21 -9.16 -2.27
C ASN A 311 -31.58 -10.46 -1.54
N PRO A 312 -32.83 -10.66 -1.11
CA PRO A 312 -33.28 -11.92 -0.51
C PRO A 312 -33.02 -13.15 -1.40
N GLU A 313 -32.98 -12.98 -2.72
CA GLU A 313 -32.79 -14.07 -3.68
C GLU A 313 -31.31 -14.39 -3.98
N TYR A 314 -30.36 -13.76 -3.28
CA TYR A 314 -28.92 -13.86 -3.55
C TYR A 314 -28.37 -15.29 -3.55
N PHE A 315 -28.93 -16.17 -2.70
CA PHE A 315 -28.56 -17.58 -2.61
C PHE A 315 -29.56 -18.52 -3.30
N THR A 316 -30.63 -18.00 -3.92
CA THR A 316 -31.65 -18.83 -4.58
C THR A 316 -31.69 -18.63 -6.09
N ASP A 317 -31.46 -17.41 -6.58
CA ASP A 317 -31.42 -17.11 -8.01
C ASP A 317 -30.05 -17.55 -8.59
N PRO A 318 -30.02 -18.40 -9.64
CA PRO A 318 -28.80 -18.81 -10.31
C PRO A 318 -27.98 -17.66 -10.92
N VAL A 319 -28.57 -16.48 -11.15
CA VAL A 319 -27.83 -15.30 -11.66
C VAL A 319 -26.68 -14.92 -10.73
N TYR A 320 -26.79 -15.24 -9.44
CA TYR A 320 -25.77 -14.93 -8.43
C TYR A 320 -24.70 -16.01 -8.25
N ASP A 321 -24.76 -17.14 -8.97
CA ASP A 321 -23.85 -18.28 -8.75
C ASP A 321 -22.37 -17.92 -8.92
N ASN A 322 -22.06 -16.91 -9.75
CA ASN A 322 -20.70 -16.39 -9.99
C ASN A 322 -20.35 -15.15 -9.16
N TYR A 323 -21.22 -14.73 -8.22
CA TYR A 323 -20.93 -13.64 -7.31
C TYR A 323 -20.23 -14.18 -6.05
N PRO A 324 -19.51 -13.33 -5.28
CA PRO A 324 -18.91 -13.75 -4.02
C PRO A 324 -19.97 -14.21 -3.01
N ALA A 325 -19.74 -15.37 -2.37
CA ALA A 325 -20.50 -15.75 -1.18
C ALA A 325 -20.24 -14.73 -0.08
N ASN A 326 -21.29 -14.04 0.35
CA ASN A 326 -21.27 -13.04 1.43
C ASN A 326 -22.33 -13.38 2.49
N CYS A 327 -22.45 -12.54 3.53
CA CYS A 327 -23.32 -12.80 4.66
C CYS A 327 -23.00 -14.13 5.37
N VAL A 328 -21.77 -14.62 5.23
CA VAL A 328 -21.23 -15.78 5.92
C VAL A 328 -20.28 -15.31 7.02
N ASN A 329 -20.32 -15.97 8.17
CA ASN A 329 -19.44 -15.64 9.28
C ASN A 329 -18.13 -16.44 9.18
N TRP A 330 -17.18 -16.14 10.08
CA TRP A 330 -15.86 -16.75 10.06
C TRP A 330 -15.91 -18.28 10.24
N TRP A 331 -16.79 -18.79 11.10
CA TRP A 331 -16.95 -20.22 11.36
C TRP A 331 -17.38 -20.97 10.10
N SER A 332 -18.31 -20.40 9.33
CA SER A 332 -18.74 -21.01 8.08
C SER A 332 -17.68 -20.91 6.98
N ALA A 333 -16.94 -19.81 6.91
CA ALA A 333 -15.80 -19.68 5.98
C ALA A 333 -14.70 -20.73 6.30
N TYR A 334 -14.42 -20.96 7.58
CA TYR A 334 -13.50 -22.01 8.03
C TYR A 334 -14.00 -23.41 7.63
N ALA A 335 -15.27 -23.73 7.94
CA ALA A 335 -15.85 -25.04 7.63
C ALA A 335 -15.89 -25.30 6.11
N PHE A 336 -16.24 -24.29 5.30
CA PHE A 336 -16.15 -24.38 3.85
C PHE A 336 -14.72 -24.69 3.39
N ALA A 337 -13.73 -23.99 3.93
CA ALA A 337 -12.34 -24.24 3.54
C ALA A 337 -11.93 -25.70 3.85
N ARG A 338 -12.35 -26.25 4.99
CA ARG A 338 -12.11 -27.65 5.35
C ARG A 338 -12.87 -28.64 4.47
N PHE A 339 -14.09 -28.31 4.06
CA PHE A 339 -14.87 -29.08 3.08
C PHE A 339 -14.14 -29.25 1.75
N GLU A 340 -13.50 -28.19 1.28
CA GLU A 340 -12.68 -28.19 0.06
C GLU A 340 -11.27 -28.81 0.25
N GLY A 341 -10.93 -29.28 1.45
CA GLY A 341 -9.58 -29.77 1.77
C GLY A 341 -8.52 -28.66 1.80
N LYS A 342 -8.93 -27.43 2.12
CA LYS A 342 -8.14 -26.19 2.13
C LYS A 342 -8.13 -25.56 3.54
N ARG A 343 -7.61 -24.33 3.64
CA ARG A 343 -7.73 -23.43 4.81
C ARG A 343 -8.01 -22.00 4.36
N LEU A 344 -8.34 -21.12 5.29
CA LEU A 344 -8.32 -19.67 5.03
C LEU A 344 -6.86 -19.18 5.01
N PRO A 345 -6.50 -18.17 4.20
CA PRO A 345 -5.18 -17.55 4.27
C PRO A 345 -4.98 -16.85 5.61
N THR A 346 -3.73 -16.73 6.06
CA THR A 346 -3.38 -15.71 7.07
C THR A 346 -3.47 -14.31 6.46
N CYS A 347 -3.64 -13.28 7.29
CA CYS A 347 -3.69 -11.91 6.78
C CYS A 347 -2.37 -11.45 6.14
N VAL A 348 -1.24 -12.05 6.55
CA VAL A 348 0.07 -11.77 5.97
C VAL A 348 0.23 -12.46 4.62
N GLU A 349 -0.20 -13.72 4.48
CA GLU A 349 -0.23 -14.40 3.17
C GLU A 349 -1.15 -13.67 2.20
N TRP A 350 -2.33 -13.25 2.65
CA TRP A 350 -3.28 -12.51 1.82
C TRP A 350 -2.66 -11.23 1.25
N GLU A 351 -2.04 -10.42 2.13
CA GLU A 351 -1.42 -9.17 1.71
C GLU A 351 -0.19 -9.39 0.83
N ALA A 352 0.66 -10.36 1.17
CA ALA A 352 1.83 -10.71 0.37
C ALA A 352 1.43 -11.17 -1.04
N ALA A 353 0.36 -11.97 -1.15
CA ALA A 353 -0.19 -12.38 -2.42
C ALA A 353 -0.72 -11.19 -3.24
N ALA A 354 -1.38 -10.23 -2.58
CA ALA A 354 -1.92 -9.04 -3.24
C ALA A 354 -0.83 -8.07 -3.75
N ARG A 355 0.26 -7.90 -2.97
CA ARG A 355 1.31 -6.89 -3.19
C ARG A 355 2.48 -7.39 -4.03
N GLY A 356 2.82 -8.67 -3.94
CA GLY A 356 4.11 -9.12 -4.44
C GLY A 356 5.28 -8.59 -3.61
N THR A 357 6.46 -8.55 -4.21
CA THR A 357 7.73 -8.25 -3.53
C THR A 357 8.07 -6.76 -3.42
N ASP A 358 7.34 -5.89 -4.13
CA ASP A 358 7.62 -4.46 -4.21
C ASP A 358 6.80 -3.57 -3.26
N GLY A 359 5.75 -4.12 -2.64
CA GLY A 359 4.89 -3.37 -1.74
C GLY A 359 4.00 -2.35 -2.46
N ARG A 360 3.57 -2.61 -3.70
CA ARG A 360 2.55 -1.81 -4.40
C ARG A 360 1.27 -1.59 -3.58
N LEU A 361 0.61 -0.46 -3.80
CA LEU A 361 -0.63 -0.10 -3.10
C LEU A 361 -1.83 -0.94 -3.56
N PHE A 362 -1.93 -1.22 -4.87
CA PHE A 362 -2.97 -2.05 -5.48
C PHE A 362 -2.37 -3.22 -6.26
N PRO A 363 -3.12 -4.29 -6.53
CA PRO A 363 -2.61 -5.45 -7.29
C PRO A 363 -1.94 -5.06 -8.63
N TRP A 364 -2.50 -4.05 -9.32
CA TRP A 364 -2.00 -3.51 -10.59
C TRP A 364 -0.88 -2.45 -10.46
N GLY A 365 -0.51 -2.02 -9.25
CA GLY A 365 0.51 -0.99 -9.01
C GLY A 365 0.00 0.17 -8.15
N ASP A 366 0.74 1.28 -8.14
CA ASP A 366 0.39 2.47 -7.33
C ASP A 366 -0.54 3.44 -8.06
N GLY A 367 -0.74 3.26 -9.37
CA GLY A 367 -1.62 4.10 -10.17
C GLY A 367 -3.10 3.92 -9.83
N VAL A 368 -3.84 5.03 -9.88
CA VAL A 368 -5.30 5.00 -9.71
C VAL A 368 -5.95 4.39 -10.96
N ASP A 369 -6.71 3.32 -10.75
CA ASP A 369 -7.56 2.68 -11.76
C ASP A 369 -8.91 2.32 -11.14
N LEU A 370 -9.95 3.10 -11.44
CA LEU A 370 -11.32 2.85 -10.97
C LEU A 370 -12.07 1.79 -11.79
N ALA A 371 -11.56 1.42 -12.97
CA ALA A 371 -12.14 0.34 -13.77
C ALA A 371 -11.68 -1.04 -13.26
N ALA A 372 -10.47 -1.10 -12.69
CA ALA A 372 -9.92 -2.32 -12.11
C ALA A 372 -10.52 -2.75 -10.77
N VAL A 373 -11.41 -1.96 -10.14
CA VAL A 373 -11.93 -2.28 -8.80
C VAL A 373 -13.39 -1.93 -8.61
N ASN A 374 -14.12 -2.82 -7.92
CA ASN A 374 -15.44 -2.52 -7.37
C ASN A 374 -15.28 -1.85 -6.00
N CYS A 375 -15.49 -0.54 -5.92
CA CYS A 375 -15.42 0.27 -4.68
C CYS A 375 -16.34 1.49 -4.77
N ALA A 376 -16.55 2.20 -3.66
CA ALA A 376 -17.51 3.31 -3.60
C ALA A 376 -17.20 4.43 -4.62
N ASP A 377 -15.91 4.71 -4.86
CA ASP A 377 -15.47 5.70 -5.84
C ASP A 377 -15.84 5.31 -7.27
N ALA A 378 -15.77 4.01 -7.61
CA ALA A 378 -16.17 3.50 -8.92
C ALA A 378 -17.68 3.69 -9.14
N TRP A 379 -18.50 3.43 -8.12
CA TRP A 379 -19.95 3.68 -8.18
C TRP A 379 -20.32 5.17 -8.22
N SER A 380 -19.58 6.02 -7.49
CA SER A 380 -19.83 7.47 -7.50
C SER A 380 -19.34 8.14 -8.79
N GLY A 381 -18.45 7.48 -9.55
CA GLY A 381 -17.84 8.04 -10.76
C GLY A 381 -16.88 9.21 -10.51
N ARG A 382 -16.49 9.40 -9.24
CA ARG A 382 -15.54 10.44 -8.80
C ARG A 382 -14.82 10.01 -7.50
N PRO A 383 -13.63 10.55 -7.23
CA PRO A 383 -12.91 10.25 -6.00
C PRO A 383 -13.64 10.69 -4.73
N LEU A 384 -13.71 9.81 -3.71
CA LEU A 384 -14.30 10.02 -2.39
C LEU A 384 -13.19 10.23 -1.35
N VAL A 385 -12.53 11.38 -1.47
CA VAL A 385 -11.25 11.67 -0.79
C VAL A 385 -11.39 11.88 0.72
N THR A 386 -12.54 12.39 1.19
CA THR A 386 -12.81 12.63 2.60
C THR A 386 -14.03 11.85 3.09
N TYR A 387 -14.10 11.66 4.40
CA TYR A 387 -15.26 11.03 5.03
C TYR A 387 -16.54 11.83 4.76
N GLU A 388 -16.48 13.16 4.77
CA GLU A 388 -17.63 14.03 4.50
C GLU A 388 -18.15 13.84 3.08
N VAL A 389 -17.24 13.76 2.09
CA VAL A 389 -17.61 13.52 0.69
C VAL A 389 -18.23 12.13 0.51
N TRP A 390 -17.63 11.11 1.12
CA TRP A 390 -18.17 9.76 1.11
C TRP A 390 -19.55 9.69 1.79
N LYS A 391 -19.70 10.32 2.96
CA LYS A 391 -20.95 10.38 3.71
C LYS A 391 -22.05 11.10 2.94
N GLN A 392 -21.75 12.21 2.27
CA GLN A 392 -22.69 12.91 1.40
C GLN A 392 -23.21 12.04 0.24
N GLU A 393 -22.36 11.16 -0.31
CA GLU A 393 -22.77 10.23 -1.38
C GLU A 393 -23.67 9.10 -0.85
N ILE A 394 -23.41 8.62 0.37
CA ILE A 394 -24.31 7.70 1.09
C ILE A 394 -25.65 8.36 1.37
N ASP A 395 -25.64 9.52 2.02
CA ASP A 395 -26.85 10.26 2.41
C ASP A 395 -27.66 10.69 1.18
N GLY A 396 -26.97 11.00 0.07
CA GLY A 396 -27.56 11.30 -1.24
C GLY A 396 -28.07 10.08 -2.00
N GLY A 397 -27.93 8.86 -1.45
CA GLY A 397 -28.44 7.62 -2.00
C GLY A 397 -27.67 7.04 -3.18
N ARG A 398 -26.62 7.71 -3.68
CA ARG A 398 -25.82 7.21 -4.83
C ARG A 398 -25.07 5.92 -4.50
N LEU A 399 -24.72 5.72 -3.23
CA LEU A 399 -24.09 4.48 -2.77
C LEU A 399 -25.10 3.45 -2.22
N ARG A 400 -26.40 3.76 -2.28
CA ARG A 400 -27.45 2.85 -1.80
C ARG A 400 -27.49 1.56 -2.59
N ASP A 401 -27.23 1.63 -3.90
CA ASP A 401 -27.34 0.49 -4.81
C ASP A 401 -26.01 -0.25 -5.03
N CYS A 402 -24.92 0.19 -4.37
CA CYS A 402 -23.66 -0.53 -4.44
C CYS A 402 -23.83 -1.96 -3.92
N ALA A 403 -23.26 -2.91 -4.66
CA ALA A 403 -23.33 -4.32 -4.35
C ALA A 403 -22.08 -5.03 -4.89
N PRO A 404 -21.82 -6.27 -4.46
CA PRO A 404 -20.81 -7.10 -5.10
C PRO A 404 -21.15 -7.31 -6.59
N THR A 405 -20.12 -7.43 -7.41
CA THR A 405 -20.19 -7.82 -8.82
C THR A 405 -19.69 -9.26 -8.98
N PRO A 406 -20.01 -9.96 -10.09
CA PRO A 406 -19.42 -11.26 -10.40
C PRO A 406 -17.90 -11.24 -10.23
N VAL A 407 -17.34 -12.36 -9.75
CA VAL A 407 -15.90 -12.43 -9.43
C VAL A 407 -14.99 -12.19 -10.65
N THR A 408 -15.53 -12.31 -11.86
CA THR A 408 -14.83 -12.14 -13.13
C THR A 408 -14.86 -10.72 -13.71
N ASP A 409 -15.66 -9.80 -13.14
CA ASP A 409 -15.94 -8.50 -13.78
C ASP A 409 -14.73 -7.55 -13.84
N HIS A 410 -13.77 -7.71 -12.94
CA HIS A 410 -12.59 -6.85 -12.82
C HIS A 410 -11.31 -7.61 -13.15
N ALA A 411 -11.15 -8.04 -14.41
CA ALA A 411 -10.01 -8.84 -14.85
C ALA A 411 -8.63 -8.14 -14.63
N ALA A 412 -8.58 -6.81 -14.63
CA ALA A 412 -7.38 -6.03 -14.34
C ALA A 412 -6.99 -6.02 -12.85
N ASN A 413 -7.88 -6.49 -11.96
CA ASN A 413 -7.60 -6.72 -10.54
C ASN A 413 -6.78 -7.99 -10.34
N LEU A 414 -5.59 -8.02 -10.93
CA LEU A 414 -4.72 -9.17 -10.96
C LEU A 414 -3.46 -8.87 -10.16
N SER A 415 -3.22 -9.67 -9.13
CA SER A 415 -1.99 -9.56 -8.33
C SER A 415 -0.75 -10.03 -9.12
N PRO A 416 0.47 -9.71 -8.66
CA PRO A 416 1.71 -10.18 -9.27
C PRO A 416 1.82 -11.70 -9.40
N PHE A 417 1.10 -12.43 -8.55
CA PHE A 417 1.07 -13.89 -8.56
C PHE A 417 -0.12 -14.44 -9.34
N GLY A 418 -0.93 -13.63 -10.01
CA GLY A 418 -2.05 -14.10 -10.83
C GLY A 418 -3.32 -14.46 -10.04
N VAL A 419 -3.47 -13.93 -8.82
CA VAL A 419 -4.69 -14.04 -8.01
C VAL A 419 -5.62 -12.85 -8.31
N HIS A 420 -6.89 -13.12 -8.61
CA HIS A 420 -7.88 -12.11 -8.99
C HIS A 420 -8.62 -11.53 -7.78
N GLY A 421 -9.02 -10.26 -7.89
CA GLY A 421 -9.94 -9.63 -6.96
C GLY A 421 -9.34 -9.37 -5.58
N MET A 422 -8.06 -9.02 -5.51
CA MET A 422 -7.33 -8.76 -4.24
C MET A 422 -7.51 -7.31 -3.75
N SER A 423 -8.55 -6.61 -4.22
CA SER A 423 -8.88 -5.23 -3.86
C SER A 423 -10.35 -4.98 -4.16
N GLY A 424 -11.12 -4.52 -3.18
CA GLY A 424 -12.54 -4.23 -3.33
C GLY A 424 -13.42 -5.46 -3.58
N ASN A 425 -14.62 -5.22 -4.10
CA ASN A 425 -15.73 -6.18 -4.22
C ASN A 425 -16.24 -6.65 -2.85
N VAL A 426 -15.51 -7.52 -2.15
CA VAL A 426 -15.84 -7.95 -0.78
C VAL A 426 -14.60 -8.01 0.08
N TRP A 427 -14.76 -7.67 1.36
CA TRP A 427 -13.78 -8.03 2.37
C TRP A 427 -13.63 -9.55 2.45
N GLU A 428 -12.44 -10.04 2.76
CA GLU A 428 -12.19 -11.47 2.82
C GLU A 428 -11.72 -11.93 4.19
N TRP A 429 -12.40 -12.93 4.76
CA TRP A 429 -11.98 -13.59 6.00
C TRP A 429 -10.60 -14.23 5.88
N THR A 430 -9.82 -14.13 6.97
CA THR A 430 -8.53 -14.78 7.14
C THR A 430 -8.54 -15.69 8.37
N GLU A 431 -7.61 -16.62 8.49
CA GLU A 431 -7.44 -17.44 9.71
C GLU A 431 -6.75 -16.67 10.85
N THR A 432 -6.30 -15.44 10.61
CA THR A 432 -5.68 -14.61 11.66
C THR A 432 -6.74 -14.11 12.63
N VAL A 433 -6.80 -14.70 13.83
CA VAL A 433 -7.79 -14.44 14.87
C VAL A 433 -7.19 -13.78 16.11
N PHE A 434 -8.05 -13.07 16.86
CA PHE A 434 -7.77 -12.50 18.17
C PHE A 434 -8.82 -13.01 19.17
N ASP A 435 -8.54 -14.11 19.86
CA ASP A 435 -9.52 -14.80 20.70
C ASP A 435 -10.06 -13.94 21.83
N GLY A 436 -9.22 -13.09 22.45
CA GLY A 436 -9.62 -12.21 23.55
C GLY A 436 -10.75 -11.23 23.20
N ILE A 437 -10.96 -10.94 21.91
CA ILE A 437 -12.04 -10.07 21.41
C ILE A 437 -12.93 -10.77 20.37
N ASN A 438 -12.84 -12.10 20.28
CA ASN A 438 -13.61 -12.95 19.36
C ASN A 438 -13.71 -12.40 17.92
N SER A 439 -12.59 -11.90 17.39
CA SER A 439 -12.54 -11.25 16.08
C SER A 439 -11.52 -11.93 15.18
N ALA A 440 -11.74 -11.88 13.88
CA ALA A 440 -10.77 -12.26 12.86
C ALA A 440 -10.41 -11.04 12.00
N VAL A 441 -9.23 -11.11 11.38
CA VAL A 441 -8.81 -10.10 10.41
C VAL A 441 -9.53 -10.35 9.09
N ILE A 442 -10.08 -9.29 8.52
CA ILE A 442 -10.57 -9.24 7.14
C ILE A 442 -9.67 -8.33 6.30
N CYS A 443 -9.48 -8.66 5.02
CA CYS A 443 -8.57 -7.95 4.11
C CYS A 443 -9.26 -7.47 2.83
N GLY A 444 -8.68 -6.44 2.19
CA GLY A 444 -8.95 -6.04 0.80
C GLY A 444 -9.99 -4.96 0.57
N GLY A 445 -10.87 -4.68 1.52
CA GLY A 445 -11.96 -3.73 1.31
C GLY A 445 -13.09 -4.30 0.44
N SER A 446 -14.17 -3.55 0.30
CA SER A 446 -15.37 -3.99 -0.42
C SER A 446 -15.98 -2.90 -1.29
N TYR A 447 -17.06 -3.22 -2.01
CA TYR A 447 -17.76 -2.34 -2.93
C TYR A 447 -18.23 -1.01 -2.31
N ASP A 448 -18.43 -0.93 -0.99
CA ASP A 448 -18.92 0.27 -0.29
C ASP A 448 -17.81 1.10 0.38
N ASN A 449 -16.56 0.64 0.27
CA ASN A 449 -15.42 1.36 0.84
C ASN A 449 -14.83 2.32 -0.18
N PRO A 450 -14.34 3.49 0.27
CA PRO A 450 -13.68 4.42 -0.63
C PRO A 450 -12.37 3.82 -1.17
N TYR A 451 -11.90 4.33 -2.31
CA TYR A 451 -10.71 3.81 -3.01
C TYR A 451 -9.47 3.72 -2.11
N ARG A 452 -9.29 4.70 -1.20
CA ARG A 452 -8.21 4.70 -0.20
C ARG A 452 -8.27 3.54 0.80
N ALA A 453 -9.44 2.93 0.97
CA ALA A 453 -9.69 1.85 1.89
C ALA A 453 -9.71 0.47 1.23
N VAL A 454 -9.49 0.37 -0.09
CA VAL A 454 -9.33 -0.90 -0.82
C VAL A 454 -7.87 -1.18 -1.21
N GLN A 455 -6.90 -0.54 -0.55
CA GLN A 455 -5.49 -0.85 -0.73
C GLN A 455 -5.19 -2.28 -0.27
N THR A 456 -4.16 -2.90 -0.84
CA THR A 456 -3.72 -4.26 -0.49
C THR A 456 -3.30 -4.40 0.98
N SER A 457 -2.92 -3.31 1.64
CA SER A 457 -2.59 -3.29 3.06
C SER A 457 -3.80 -3.06 3.97
N SER A 458 -4.98 -2.78 3.41
CA SER A 458 -6.22 -2.55 4.16
C SER A 458 -6.63 -3.80 4.92
N LYS A 459 -6.76 -3.64 6.24
CA LYS A 459 -7.24 -4.66 7.16
C LYS A 459 -8.24 -4.06 8.12
N ALA A 460 -9.20 -4.87 8.53
CA ALA A 460 -10.08 -4.55 9.65
C ALA A 460 -10.24 -5.77 10.55
N LEU A 461 -10.70 -5.52 11.78
CA LEU A 461 -11.14 -6.58 12.69
C LEU A 461 -12.65 -6.70 12.58
N TYR A 462 -13.13 -7.93 12.46
CA TYR A 462 -14.56 -8.21 12.42
C TYR A 462 -14.89 -9.40 13.31
N LEU A 463 -16.01 -9.33 14.03
CA LEU A 463 -16.42 -10.35 14.99
C LEU A 463 -16.63 -11.68 14.27
N ARG A 464 -16.07 -12.79 14.79
CA ARG A 464 -16.17 -14.12 14.15
C ARG A 464 -17.61 -14.60 13.95
N ARG A 465 -18.53 -14.14 14.80
CA ARG A 465 -19.98 -14.42 14.71
C ARG A 465 -20.73 -13.43 13.81
N GLY A 466 -20.10 -12.30 13.47
CA GLY A 466 -20.68 -11.30 12.60
C GLY A 466 -20.77 -11.79 11.16
N SER A 467 -21.75 -11.30 10.43
CA SER A 467 -21.86 -11.50 8.99
C SER A 467 -22.38 -10.22 8.34
N SER A 468 -21.88 -9.98 7.13
CA SER A 468 -22.13 -8.75 6.38
C SER A 468 -22.24 -9.08 4.90
N ASN A 469 -23.09 -8.34 4.19
CA ASN A 469 -23.22 -8.40 2.74
C ASN A 469 -22.00 -7.85 1.98
N ALA A 470 -21.02 -7.32 2.71
CA ALA A 470 -19.74 -6.84 2.19
C ALA A 470 -18.55 -7.74 2.57
N VAL A 471 -18.78 -8.85 3.29
CA VAL A 471 -17.73 -9.76 3.74
C VAL A 471 -17.96 -11.16 3.16
N GLY A 472 -17.00 -11.64 2.37
CA GLY A 472 -16.85 -12.99 1.87
C GLY A 472 -15.51 -13.58 2.30
N PHE A 473 -14.95 -14.47 1.47
CA PHE A 473 -13.67 -15.14 1.77
C PHE A 473 -13.10 -15.84 0.53
N ARG A 474 -11.83 -16.24 0.62
CA ARG A 474 -11.18 -17.17 -0.30
C ARG A 474 -10.39 -18.22 0.47
N CYS A 475 -10.07 -19.32 -0.18
CA CYS A 475 -9.26 -20.37 0.44
C CYS A 475 -7.86 -20.44 -0.16
N VAL A 476 -6.96 -21.09 0.57
CA VAL A 476 -5.62 -21.45 0.15
C VAL A 476 -5.34 -22.91 0.50
N ARG A 477 -4.37 -23.52 -0.19
CA ARG A 477 -3.80 -24.81 0.19
C ARG A 477 -2.29 -24.77 0.17
N GLU A 478 -1.67 -25.56 1.03
CA GLU A 478 -0.23 -25.78 0.99
C GLU A 478 0.18 -26.39 -0.36
N VAL A 479 1.33 -25.97 -0.88
CA VAL A 479 1.98 -26.65 -2.01
C VAL A 479 2.85 -27.77 -1.45
N ALA A 480 2.71 -28.97 -2.03
CA ALA A 480 3.41 -30.18 -1.59
C ALA A 480 4.91 -30.15 -1.89
#